data_AF-A0A7V9LUY9-F1
#
_entry.id   AF-A0A7V9LUY9-F1
#
_cell.length_a   1.000
_cell.length_b   1.000
_cell.length_c   1.000
_cell.angle_alpha   90.00
_cell.angle_beta   90.00
_cell.angle_gamma   90.00
#
_symmetry.space_group_name_H-M   'P 1'
#
loop_
_entity.id
_entity.type
_entity.pdbx_description
1 polymer ?
#
loop_
_entity_poly.entity_id
_entity_poly.type
_entity_poly.pdbx_seq_one_letter_code
_entity_poly.pdbx_strand_id
1 'polypeptide(L)'
;SKTVAVEFAATSISSDFPIEFDPLIKQANPTLNPQVKYFDGSLRGYLRMTIDRTQWLTEARTVSTIAVPNAPVSTTAAFATEAGNPGLFPT
;
A
#
# COMPACT_ATOMS: atom_id res chain seq x y z
N SER A 1 2.49 16.05 -14.78
CA SER A 1 3.94 16.01 -15.12
C SER A 1 4.33 14.59 -15.48
N LYS A 2 5.58 14.33 -15.89
CA LYS A 2 6.10 12.98 -16.11
C LYS A 2 6.32 12.27 -14.76
N THR A 3 5.92 11.01 -14.65
CA THR A 3 6.25 10.15 -13.49
C THR A 3 7.74 9.85 -13.47
N VAL A 4 8.38 10.02 -12.32
CA VAL A 4 9.82 9.76 -12.14
C VAL A 4 10.12 8.74 -11.05
N ALA A 5 9.19 8.50 -10.14
CA ALA A 5 9.32 7.57 -9.04
C ALA A 5 7.93 7.12 -8.53
N VAL A 6 7.94 6.11 -7.67
CA VAL A 6 6.79 5.63 -6.90
C VAL A 6 7.16 5.71 -5.42
N GLU A 7 6.22 6.18 -4.60
CA GLU A 7 6.33 6.16 -3.14
C GLU A 7 5.48 5.01 -2.59
N PHE A 8 6.05 4.24 -1.65
CA PHE A 8 5.35 3.21 -0.92
C PHE A 8 5.27 3.59 0.57
N ALA A 9 4.11 4.07 1.00
CA ALA A 9 3.84 4.34 2.41
C ALA A 9 3.22 3.10 3.07
N ALA A 10 3.91 2.53 4.06
CA ALA A 10 3.40 1.39 4.80
C ALA A 10 2.28 1.80 5.76
N THR A 11 1.35 0.87 6.02
CA THR A 11 0.45 0.98 7.17
C THR A 11 1.23 0.86 8.49
N SER A 12 0.58 1.18 9.60
CA SER A 12 1.11 0.95 10.95
C SER A 12 1.17 -0.54 11.29
N ILE A 13 2.08 -0.90 12.19
CA ILE A 13 2.15 -2.26 12.77
C ILE A 13 0.91 -2.53 13.65
N SER A 14 0.58 -1.59 14.53
CA SER A 14 -0.55 -1.73 15.48
C SER A 14 -1.31 -0.45 15.81
N SER A 15 -0.78 0.73 15.46
CA SER A 15 -1.48 1.99 15.69
C SER A 15 -2.79 2.02 14.92
N ASP A 16 -3.87 2.40 15.59
CA ASP A 16 -5.16 2.42 14.94
C ASP A 16 -5.37 3.67 14.07
N PHE A 17 -6.31 3.56 13.14
CA PHE A 17 -6.76 4.62 12.25
C PHE A 17 -8.30 4.58 12.26
N PRO A 18 -8.99 5.71 12.54
CA PRO A 18 -10.46 5.70 12.63
C PRO A 18 -11.08 5.23 11.31
N ILE A 19 -11.79 4.10 11.37
CA ILE A 19 -12.28 3.39 10.19
C ILE A 19 -13.28 4.22 9.38
N GLU A 20 -13.98 5.15 10.03
CA GLU A 20 -14.90 6.09 9.41
C GLU A 20 -14.22 7.07 8.44
N PHE A 21 -12.91 7.33 8.60
CA PHE A 21 -12.16 8.21 7.71
C PHE A 21 -11.65 7.50 6.46
N ASP A 22 -11.55 6.17 6.45
CA ASP A 22 -11.03 5.41 5.31
C ASP A 22 -11.84 5.65 4.02
N PRO A 23 -13.18 5.51 3.99
CA PRO A 23 -13.96 5.78 2.78
C PRO A 23 -13.90 7.26 2.35
N LEU A 24 -13.82 8.18 3.31
CA LEU A 24 -13.74 9.63 3.02
C LEU A 24 -12.42 9.98 2.33
N ILE A 25 -11.30 9.43 2.80
CA ILE A 25 -9.99 9.63 2.16
C ILE A 25 -9.96 8.98 0.77
N LYS A 26 -10.47 7.75 0.63
CA LYS A 26 -10.56 7.06 -0.67
C LYS A 26 -11.39 7.85 -1.67
N GLN A 27 -12.48 8.47 -1.23
CA GLN A 27 -13.34 9.32 -2.09
C GLN A 27 -12.65 10.64 -2.48
N ALA A 28 -11.89 11.24 -1.57
CA ALA A 28 -11.25 12.54 -1.81
C ALA A 28 -9.98 12.44 -2.66
N ASN A 29 -9.21 11.35 -2.55
CA ASN A 29 -7.91 11.19 -3.21
C ASN A 29 -7.95 11.37 -4.75
N PRO A 30 -8.90 10.82 -5.51
CA PRO A 30 -8.96 11.02 -6.96
C PRO A 30 -8.98 12.51 -7.38
N THR A 31 -9.52 13.38 -6.53
CA THR A 31 -9.63 14.82 -6.80
C THR A 31 -8.48 15.62 -6.15
N LEU A 32 -8.18 15.37 -4.88
CA LEU A 32 -7.20 16.16 -4.11
C LEU A 32 -5.77 15.64 -4.24
N ASN A 33 -5.59 14.33 -4.43
CA ASN A 33 -4.30 13.65 -4.49
C ASN A 33 -4.27 12.61 -5.63
N PRO A 34 -4.49 13.00 -6.90
CA PRO A 34 -4.65 12.06 -8.03
C PRO A 34 -3.43 11.14 -8.27
N GLN A 35 -2.28 11.45 -7.68
CA GLN A 35 -1.09 10.61 -7.66
C GLN A 35 -1.21 9.38 -6.74
N VAL A 36 -2.07 9.41 -5.72
CA VAL A 36 -2.29 8.28 -4.81
C VAL A 36 -3.10 7.21 -5.54
N LYS A 37 -2.47 6.06 -5.78
CA LYS A 37 -3.08 4.94 -6.54
C LYS A 37 -3.69 3.86 -5.67
N TYR A 38 -3.32 3.84 -4.39
CA TYR A 38 -3.82 2.88 -3.41
C TYR A 38 -3.79 3.52 -2.02
N PHE A 39 -4.81 3.23 -1.23
CA PHE A 39 -4.90 3.62 0.18
C PHE A 39 -5.74 2.57 0.91
N ASP A 40 -5.29 2.15 2.09
CA ASP A 40 -6.05 1.30 2.99
C ASP A 40 -5.69 1.65 4.44
N GLY A 41 -6.58 2.39 5.10
CA GLY A 41 -6.49 2.73 6.51
C GLY A 41 -7.14 1.70 7.42
N SER A 42 -7.72 0.61 6.88
CA SER A 42 -8.46 -0.40 7.67
C SER A 42 -7.59 -1.55 8.15
N LEU A 43 -6.49 -1.84 7.45
CA LEU A 43 -5.62 -2.98 7.74
C LEU A 43 -4.27 -2.55 8.32
N ARG A 44 -3.63 -3.45 9.08
CA ARG A 44 -2.34 -3.24 9.78
C ARG A 44 -1.35 -4.30 9.36
N GLY A 45 -0.06 -3.99 9.44
CA GLY A 45 1.00 -4.89 8.99
C GLY A 45 2.22 -4.14 8.46
N TYR A 46 2.79 -4.65 7.36
CA TYR A 46 4.05 -4.15 6.79
C TYR A 46 4.09 -4.33 5.27
N LEU A 47 5.08 -3.70 4.64
CA LEU A 47 5.39 -3.94 3.23
C LEU A 47 6.52 -4.95 3.11
N ARG A 48 6.35 -5.95 2.23
CA ARG A 48 7.43 -6.84 1.80
C ARG A 48 7.86 -6.43 0.40
N MET A 49 9.15 -6.18 0.22
CA MET A 49 9.70 -5.72 -1.04
C MET A 49 10.67 -6.77 -1.60
N THR A 50 10.46 -7.13 -2.87
CA THR A 50 11.40 -7.95 -3.65
C THR A 50 11.92 -7.10 -4.79
N ILE A 51 13.23 -6.84 -4.81
CA ILE A 51 13.85 -5.89 -5.72
C ILE A 51 14.97 -6.58 -6.48
N ASP A 52 14.93 -6.48 -7.81
CA ASP A 52 16.00 -6.88 -8.70
C ASP A 52 16.32 -5.76 -9.71
N ARG A 53 17.12 -6.08 -10.74
CA ARG A 53 17.55 -5.09 -11.75
C ARG A 53 16.45 -4.65 -12.70
N THR A 54 15.37 -5.41 -12.80
CA THR A 54 14.25 -5.19 -13.73
C THR A 54 13.01 -4.67 -13.03
N GLN A 55 12.79 -5.05 -11.77
CA GLN A 55 11.55 -4.77 -11.06
C GLN A 55 11.75 -4.54 -9.56
N TRP A 56 10.92 -3.67 -9.01
CA TRP A 56 10.64 -3.56 -7.58
C TRP A 56 9.19 -3.98 -7.35
N LEU A 57 8.97 -5.16 -6.77
CA LEU A 57 7.68 -5.67 -6.33
C LEU A 57 7.47 -5.33 -4.86
N THR A 58 6.32 -4.73 -4.53
CA THR A 58 5.90 -4.43 -3.17
C THR A 58 4.58 -5.13 -2.87
N GLU A 59 4.54 -5.90 -1.80
CA GLU A 59 3.35 -6.58 -1.30
C GLU A 59 2.93 -5.98 0.05
N ALA A 60 1.66 -5.60 0.18
CA ALA A 60 1.04 -5.25 1.46
C ALA A 60 0.73 -6.53 2.24
N ARG A 61 1.53 -6.78 3.28
CA ARG A 61 1.39 -7.94 4.18
C ARG A 61 0.63 -7.51 5.42
N THR A 62 -0.65 -7.87 5.49
CA THR A 62 -1.54 -7.41 6.56
C THR A 62 -2.04 -8.55 7.44
N VAL A 63 -2.22 -8.28 8.73
CA VAL A 63 -2.85 -9.21 9.69
C VAL A 63 -4.37 -9.13 9.62
N SER A 64 -5.07 -10.24 9.91
CA SER A 64 -6.53 -10.23 9.98
C SER A 64 -7.09 -9.43 11.17
N THR A 65 -6.30 -9.26 12.24
CA THR A 65 -6.61 -8.40 13.39
C THR A 65 -5.34 -8.11 14.20
N ILE A 66 -5.28 -6.95 14.84
CA ILE A 66 -4.20 -6.59 15.79
C ILE A 66 -4.50 -7.01 17.23
N ALA A 67 -5.71 -7.48 17.52
CA ALA A 67 -6.14 -7.83 18.88
C ALA A 67 -5.68 -9.24 19.31
N VAL A 68 -5.22 -10.07 18.37
CA VAL A 68 -4.83 -11.47 18.61
C VAL A 68 -3.35 -11.66 18.26
N PRO A 69 -2.50 -12.13 19.20
CA PRO A 69 -1.05 -12.22 18.98
C PRO A 69 -0.60 -13.02 17.76
N ASN A 70 -1.35 -14.06 17.37
CA ASN A 70 -1.02 -14.97 16.27
C ASN A 70 -2.01 -14.85 15.10
N ALA A 71 -2.55 -13.65 14.86
CA ALA A 71 -3.43 -13.41 13.72
C ALA A 71 -2.71 -13.72 12.39
N PRO A 72 -3.35 -14.44 11.45
CA PRO A 72 -2.73 -14.79 10.17
C PRO A 72 -2.40 -13.54 9.34
N VAL A 73 -1.30 -13.62 8.59
CA VAL A 73 -0.84 -12.60 7.63
C VAL A 73 -1.11 -13.06 6.20
N SER A 74 -1.68 -12.20 5.37
CA SER A 74 -1.88 -12.42 3.94
C SER A 74 -1.34 -11.26 3.10
N THR A 75 -1.19 -11.46 1.78
CA THR A 75 -0.99 -10.35 0.84
C THR A 75 -2.36 -9.82 0.43
N THR A 76 -2.64 -8.56 0.71
CA THR A 76 -3.94 -7.91 0.39
C THR A 76 -3.87 -6.94 -0.77
N ALA A 77 -2.67 -6.48 -1.11
CA ALA A 77 -2.38 -5.75 -2.33
C ALA A 77 -0.95 -6.03 -2.77
N ALA A 78 -0.71 -6.01 -4.07
CA ALA A 78 0.62 -6.15 -4.64
C ALA A 78 0.76 -5.24 -5.87
N PHE A 79 1.90 -4.57 -5.96
CA PHE A 79 2.21 -3.65 -7.04
C PHE A 79 3.68 -3.70 -7.41
N ALA A 80 3.97 -3.46 -8.68
CA ALA A 80 5.31 -3.35 -9.19
C ALA A 80 5.61 -1.94 -9.72
N THR A 81 6.90 -1.61 -9.73
CA THR A 81 7.46 -0.56 -10.59
C THR A 81 8.66 -1.13 -11.34
N GLU A 82 8.84 -0.72 -12.60
CA GLU A 82 9.78 -1.33 -13.53
C GLU A 82 10.98 -0.39 -13.78
N ALA A 83 12.17 -0.98 -13.92
CA ALA A 83 13.36 -0.23 -14.29
C ALA A 83 13.19 0.44 -15.67
N GLY A 84 13.38 1.75 -15.74
CA GLY A 84 13.23 2.53 -16.98
C GLY A 84 11.78 2.89 -17.34
N ASN A 85 10.78 2.34 -16.65
CA ASN A 85 9.36 2.62 -16.84
C ASN A 85 8.71 2.98 -15.48
N PRO A 86 9.00 4.18 -14.93
CA PRO A 86 8.51 4.59 -13.63
C PRO A 86 6.99 4.73 -13.63
N GLY A 87 6.33 3.91 -12.82
CA GLY A 87 4.87 3.83 -12.68
C GLY A 87 4.50 2.75 -11.67
N LEU A 88 3.24 2.74 -11.23
CA LEU A 88 2.70 1.71 -10.35
C LEU A 88 1.80 0.78 -11.15
N PHE A 89 2.13 -0.50 -11.18
CA PHE A 89 1.42 -1.54 -11.93
C PHE A 89 0.88 -2.60 -10.98
N PRO A 90 -0.42 -2.95 -11.03
CA PRO A 90 -0.96 -4.08 -10.28
C PRO A 90 -0.30 -5.39 -10.72
N THR A 91 -0.11 -6.33 -9.79
CA THR A 91 0.46 -7.66 -10.05
C THR A 91 -0.48 -8.77 -9.62
#